data_AF-A0A945W1W3-F1
#
_entry.id   AF-A0A945W1W3-F1
#
_cell.length_a   1.000
_cell.length_b   1.000
_cell.length_c   1.000
_cell.angle_alpha   90.00
_cell.angle_beta   90.00
_cell.angle_gamma   90.00
#
_symmetry.space_group_name_H-M   'P 1'
#
loop_
_entity.id
_entity.type
_entity.pdbx_description
1 polymer ?
#
loop_
_entity_poly.entity_id
_entity_poly.type
_entity_poly.pdbx_seq_one_letter_code
_entity_poly.pdbx_strand_id
1 'polypeptide(L)'
;MNTDFDVCVVGSGAGAGPVALTLAEAGYSVVVLEKGPWFEENDFYKDELAFRYGAYSPKLKDEQHVIEKPDRHGRWSSKSTFDSGRSFWRGNCVGGSSNFMSGFFYRLKPDDFRLLSTFGPIEGANITDWPITYEDLEPYYTKVESVVGVSGRVVQHPNLEPRSTSDFPYPPTLEHPYSGWFDDSCNKLGLHPLPTPRAILSSMKMMRQSCGYSGWCGSYGCATGAKG
;
A
#
# COMPACT_ATOMS: atom_id res chain seq x y z
N MET A 1 -3.41 -34.32 -5.38
CA MET A 1 -2.73 -33.33 -4.52
C MET A 1 -3.10 -33.63 -3.09
N ASN A 2 -2.15 -33.58 -2.16
CA ASN A 2 -2.47 -33.62 -0.73
C ASN A 2 -3.27 -32.36 -0.38
N THR A 3 -4.36 -32.50 0.38
CA THR A 3 -5.21 -31.38 0.83
C THR A 3 -4.95 -30.99 2.28
N ASP A 4 -4.04 -31.71 2.96
CA ASP A 4 -3.65 -31.42 4.33
C ASP A 4 -2.56 -30.35 4.35
N PHE A 5 -2.84 -29.24 5.03
CA PHE A 5 -1.94 -28.12 5.25
C PHE A 5 -2.01 -27.70 6.72
N ASP A 6 -0.91 -27.19 7.26
CA ASP A 6 -0.85 -26.66 8.63
C ASP A 6 -1.63 -25.34 8.76
N VAL A 7 -1.58 -24.50 7.71
CA VAL A 7 -2.20 -23.18 7.70
C VAL A 7 -2.89 -22.88 6.37
N CYS A 8 -4.12 -22.38 6.46
CA CYS A 8 -4.86 -21.82 5.33
C CYS A 8 -4.96 -20.30 5.46
N VAL A 9 -4.42 -19.56 4.49
CA VAL A 9 -4.50 -18.11 4.39
C VAL A 9 -5.51 -17.75 3.30
N VAL A 10 -6.52 -16.95 3.65
CA VAL A 10 -7.57 -16.53 2.71
C VAL A 10 -7.26 -15.12 2.19
N GLY A 11 -7.08 -15.02 0.87
CA GLY A 11 -6.60 -13.84 0.17
C GLY A 11 -5.07 -13.80 0.05
N SER A 12 -4.58 -13.21 -1.02
CA SER A 12 -3.13 -13.15 -1.35
C SER A 12 -2.55 -11.72 -1.34
N GLY A 13 -3.28 -10.76 -0.76
CA GLY A 13 -2.88 -9.35 -0.74
C GLY A 13 -1.76 -9.01 0.25
N ALA A 14 -1.45 -7.71 0.38
CA ALA A 14 -0.36 -7.20 1.21
C ALA A 14 -0.44 -7.58 2.71
N GLY A 15 -1.62 -7.89 3.24
CA GLY A 15 -1.76 -8.42 4.60
C GLY A 15 -1.48 -9.92 4.73
N ALA A 16 -1.72 -10.68 3.66
CA ALA A 16 -1.57 -12.13 3.64
C ALA A 16 -0.16 -12.57 3.21
N GLY A 17 0.43 -11.90 2.23
CA GLY A 17 1.75 -12.23 1.68
C GLY A 17 2.84 -12.35 2.75
N PRO A 18 3.04 -11.35 3.63
CA PRO A 18 4.04 -11.41 4.68
C PRO A 18 3.80 -12.56 5.68
N VAL A 19 2.54 -12.85 6.00
CA VAL A 19 2.17 -13.94 6.92
C VAL A 19 2.49 -15.29 6.28
N ALA A 20 2.04 -15.50 5.03
CA ALA A 20 2.31 -16.73 4.29
C ALA A 20 3.80 -16.98 4.10
N LEU A 21 4.56 -15.95 3.71
CA LEU A 21 6.03 -16.01 3.59
C LEU A 21 6.68 -16.41 4.92
N THR A 22 6.34 -15.72 6.00
CA THR A 22 6.95 -15.97 7.32
C THR A 22 6.69 -17.40 7.82
N LEU A 23 5.46 -17.90 7.64
CA LEU A 23 5.08 -19.26 8.05
C LEU A 23 5.74 -20.32 7.17
N ALA A 24 5.80 -20.10 5.86
CA ALA A 24 6.47 -21.02 4.94
C ALA A 24 7.99 -21.10 5.22
N GLU A 25 8.65 -19.96 5.46
CA GLU A 25 10.06 -19.92 5.86
C GLU A 25 10.33 -20.61 7.21
N ALA A 26 9.34 -20.62 8.10
CA ALA A 26 9.39 -21.38 9.36
C ALA A 26 9.14 -22.89 9.19
N GLY A 27 8.88 -23.37 7.97
CA GLY A 27 8.72 -24.79 7.64
C GLY A 27 7.29 -25.32 7.68
N TYR A 28 6.29 -24.46 7.88
CA TYR A 28 4.89 -24.87 7.83
C TYR A 28 4.42 -25.09 6.38
N SER A 29 3.55 -26.06 6.19
CA SER A 29 2.79 -26.22 4.94
C SER A 29 1.64 -25.21 4.90
N VAL A 30 1.74 -24.24 3.98
CA VAL A 30 0.78 -23.13 3.88
C VAL A 30 0.05 -23.20 2.54
N VAL A 31 -1.28 -23.15 2.59
CA VAL A 31 -2.13 -22.94 1.40
C VAL A 31 -2.65 -21.51 1.39
N VAL A 32 -2.57 -20.84 0.25
CA VAL A 32 -3.13 -19.50 0.03
C VAL A 32 -4.30 -19.62 -0.94
N LEU A 33 -5.48 -19.22 -0.51
CA LEU A 33 -6.69 -19.21 -1.33
C LEU A 33 -6.93 -17.81 -1.86
N GLU A 34 -6.69 -17.61 -3.15
CA GLU A 34 -7.07 -16.39 -3.86
C GLU A 34 -8.23 -16.68 -4.80
N LYS A 35 -9.22 -15.79 -4.82
CA LYS A 35 -10.38 -15.94 -5.70
C LYS A 35 -10.10 -15.43 -7.11
N GLY A 36 -9.32 -14.36 -7.22
CA GLY A 36 -9.00 -13.76 -8.50
C GLY A 36 -7.96 -14.55 -9.30
N PRO A 37 -7.79 -14.24 -10.59
CA PRO A 37 -6.77 -14.86 -11.43
C PRO A 37 -5.34 -14.51 -10.98
N TRP A 38 -4.38 -15.32 -11.43
CA TRP A 38 -2.96 -15.03 -11.30
C TRP A 38 -2.49 -14.34 -12.57
N PHE A 39 -2.34 -13.02 -12.51
CA PHE A 39 -1.74 -12.24 -13.60
C PHE A 39 -0.22 -12.18 -13.45
N GLU A 40 0.47 -12.29 -14.57
CA GLU A 40 1.92 -12.08 -14.67
C GLU A 40 2.22 -10.69 -15.26
N GLU A 41 3.49 -10.29 -15.25
CA GLU A 41 3.91 -8.98 -15.76
C GLU A 41 3.47 -8.72 -17.20
N ASN A 42 3.44 -9.77 -18.03
CA ASN A 42 3.02 -9.70 -19.44
C ASN A 42 1.51 -9.47 -19.63
N ASP A 43 0.69 -9.66 -18.60
CA ASP A 43 -0.75 -9.37 -18.62
C ASP A 43 -1.05 -7.89 -18.36
N PHE A 44 -0.06 -7.13 -17.88
CA PHE A 44 -0.22 -5.71 -17.55
C PHE A 44 0.12 -4.82 -18.75
N TYR A 45 -0.90 -4.56 -19.56
CA TYR A 45 -0.82 -3.64 -20.69
C TYR A 45 -1.03 -2.19 -20.26
N LYS A 46 -0.40 -1.27 -20.99
CA LYS A 46 -0.55 0.19 -20.81
C LYS A 46 -1.80 0.69 -21.55
N ASP A 47 -2.95 0.21 -21.11
CA ASP A 47 -4.26 0.58 -21.67
C ASP A 47 -5.14 1.23 -20.61
N GLU A 48 -5.51 2.50 -20.83
CA GLU A 48 -6.35 3.25 -19.90
C GLU A 48 -7.76 2.65 -19.82
N LEU A 49 -8.22 2.03 -20.91
CA LEU A 49 -9.56 1.46 -21.00
C LEU A 49 -9.67 0.17 -20.20
N ALA A 50 -8.65 -0.71 -20.23
CA ALA A 50 -8.61 -1.93 -19.41
C ALA A 50 -8.86 -1.60 -17.93
N PHE A 51 -8.27 -0.52 -17.43
CA PHE A 51 -8.53 -0.01 -16.09
C PHE A 51 -9.96 0.50 -15.90
N ARG A 52 -10.43 1.40 -16.78
CA ARG A 52 -11.76 2.02 -16.66
C ARG A 52 -12.90 1.00 -16.75
N TYR A 53 -12.70 -0.11 -17.46
CA TYR A 53 -13.71 -1.17 -17.60
C TYR A 53 -13.61 -2.25 -16.52
N GLY A 54 -12.72 -2.08 -15.52
CA GLY A 54 -12.66 -2.95 -14.36
C GLY A 54 -12.08 -4.33 -14.67
N ALA A 55 -11.09 -4.43 -15.57
CA ALA A 55 -10.43 -5.70 -15.90
C ALA A 55 -9.90 -6.46 -14.66
N TYR A 56 -9.60 -5.72 -13.59
CA TYR A 56 -8.99 -6.23 -12.36
C TYR A 56 -9.86 -6.05 -11.11
N SER A 57 -11.04 -5.45 -11.27
CA SER A 57 -11.96 -5.18 -10.18
C SER A 57 -13.24 -5.98 -10.35
N PRO A 58 -13.79 -6.53 -9.26
CA PRO A 58 -15.02 -7.27 -9.35
C PRO A 58 -16.20 -6.35 -9.70
N LYS A 59 -17.20 -6.91 -10.40
CA LYS A 59 -18.44 -6.19 -10.68
C LYS A 59 -19.24 -6.05 -9.40
N LEU A 60 -19.73 -4.84 -9.11
CA LEU A 60 -20.48 -4.57 -7.88
C LEU A 60 -21.73 -5.43 -7.71
N LYS A 61 -22.40 -5.79 -8.82
CA LYS A 61 -23.57 -6.70 -8.78
C LYS A 61 -23.25 -8.09 -8.26
N ASP A 62 -22.03 -8.55 -8.52
CA ASP A 62 -21.57 -9.90 -8.16
C ASP A 62 -20.94 -9.86 -6.76
N GLU A 63 -20.40 -8.70 -6.34
CA GLU A 63 -19.63 -8.52 -5.10
C GLU A 63 -19.93 -7.20 -4.39
N GLN A 64 -21.16 -7.07 -3.95
CA GLN A 64 -21.60 -5.90 -3.20
C GLN A 64 -21.16 -5.98 -1.73
N HIS A 65 -20.81 -4.81 -1.18
CA HIS A 65 -20.76 -4.60 0.26
C HIS A 65 -22.01 -3.85 0.70
N VAL A 66 -22.45 -4.09 1.93
CA VAL A 66 -23.49 -3.28 2.57
C VAL A 66 -22.82 -2.17 3.36
N ILE A 67 -23.18 -0.92 3.07
CA ILE A 67 -22.71 0.24 3.82
C ILE A 67 -23.84 0.69 4.73
N GLU A 68 -23.57 0.69 6.03
CA GLU A 68 -24.49 1.18 7.04
C GLU A 68 -24.04 2.54 7.55
N LYS A 69 -24.96 3.51 7.55
CA LYS A 69 -24.69 4.86 8.04
C LYS A 69 -25.87 5.41 8.83
N PRO A 70 -25.63 6.07 9.96
CA PRO A 70 -26.65 6.83 10.65
C PRO A 70 -26.94 8.14 9.91
N ASP A 71 -28.18 8.58 9.92
CA ASP A 71 -28.55 9.95 9.57
C ASP A 71 -28.23 10.94 10.72
N ARG A 72 -28.47 12.23 10.49
CA ARG A 72 -28.28 13.29 11.49
C ARG A 72 -29.14 13.13 12.76
N HIS A 73 -30.12 12.23 12.75
CA HIS A 73 -31.01 11.90 13.87
C HIS A 73 -30.68 10.52 14.48
N GLY A 74 -29.56 9.91 14.08
CA GLY A 74 -29.11 8.61 14.59
C GLY A 74 -29.83 7.40 14.01
N ARG A 75 -30.67 7.57 12.98
CA ARG A 75 -31.36 6.45 12.33
C ARG A 75 -30.45 5.79 11.31
N TRP A 76 -30.25 4.49 11.46
CA TRP A 76 -29.39 3.72 10.58
C TRP A 76 -30.10 3.39 9.27
N SER A 77 -29.36 3.52 8.17
CA SER A 77 -29.78 3.07 6.85
C SER A 77 -28.68 2.23 6.21
N SER A 78 -29.08 1.20 5.49
CA SER A 78 -28.18 0.26 4.84
C SER A 78 -28.39 0.34 3.34
N LYS A 79 -27.31 0.51 2.57
CA LYS A 79 -27.37 0.52 1.11
C LYS A 79 -26.20 -0.25 0.54
N SER A 80 -26.47 -1.09 -0.46
CA SER A 80 -25.40 -1.84 -1.12
C SER A 80 -24.51 -0.91 -1.95
N THR A 81 -23.27 -1.33 -2.17
CA THR A 81 -22.35 -0.66 -3.11
C THR A 81 -22.87 -0.70 -4.53
N PHE A 82 -23.61 -1.76 -4.90
CA PHE A 82 -24.25 -1.86 -6.21
C PHE A 82 -25.33 -0.77 -6.39
N ASP A 83 -26.29 -0.67 -5.48
CA ASP A 83 -27.40 0.29 -5.56
C ASP A 83 -26.94 1.74 -5.40
N SER A 84 -25.82 1.96 -4.71
CA SER A 84 -25.23 3.29 -4.52
C SER A 84 -24.24 3.67 -5.62
N GLY A 85 -23.80 2.73 -6.45
CA GLY A 85 -22.70 2.91 -7.39
C GLY A 85 -21.34 3.15 -6.72
N ARG A 86 -21.24 2.99 -5.39
CA ARG A 86 -20.01 3.27 -4.64
C ARG A 86 -19.04 2.10 -4.79
N SER A 87 -17.86 2.36 -5.34
CA SER A 87 -16.77 1.37 -5.40
C SER A 87 -15.65 1.74 -4.43
N PHE A 88 -15.13 0.75 -3.71
CA PHE A 88 -13.91 0.89 -2.88
C PHE A 88 -12.63 0.56 -3.65
N TRP A 89 -12.75 0.31 -4.97
CA TRP A 89 -11.64 0.06 -5.86
C TRP A 89 -10.66 -1.01 -5.34
N ARG A 90 -11.10 -2.26 -5.43
CA ARG A 90 -10.34 -3.43 -4.96
C ARG A 90 -9.80 -4.22 -6.13
N GLY A 91 -8.55 -4.65 -6.03
CA GLY A 91 -7.98 -5.66 -6.93
C GLY A 91 -8.45 -7.05 -6.54
N ASN A 92 -8.98 -7.81 -7.51
CA ASN A 92 -9.28 -9.23 -7.34
C ASN A 92 -8.37 -10.05 -8.25
N CYS A 93 -7.17 -10.38 -7.75
CA CYS A 93 -6.14 -11.17 -8.42
C CYS A 93 -5.08 -11.58 -7.38
N VAL A 94 -4.15 -12.46 -7.75
CA VAL A 94 -2.99 -12.79 -6.91
C VAL A 94 -2.19 -11.53 -6.60
N GLY A 95 -1.93 -11.27 -5.30
CA GLY A 95 -1.33 -10.01 -4.81
C GLY A 95 -2.37 -8.93 -4.46
N GLY A 96 -3.63 -9.08 -4.88
CA GLY A 96 -4.71 -8.16 -4.56
C GLY A 96 -4.44 -6.73 -5.04
N SER A 97 -4.87 -5.74 -4.25
CA SER A 97 -4.76 -4.31 -4.62
C SER A 97 -3.32 -3.78 -4.66
N SER A 98 -2.31 -4.49 -4.12
CA SER A 98 -0.91 -4.01 -4.20
C SER A 98 -0.38 -4.03 -5.64
N ASN A 99 -0.97 -4.81 -6.54
CA ASN A 99 -0.67 -4.72 -7.96
C ASN A 99 -0.97 -3.32 -8.53
N PHE A 100 -1.95 -2.61 -7.96
CA PHE A 100 -2.49 -1.37 -8.53
C PHE A 100 -2.18 -0.12 -7.68
N MET A 101 -1.60 -0.27 -6.48
CA MET A 101 -1.20 0.87 -5.67
C MET A 101 -0.12 1.73 -6.36
N SER A 102 0.05 2.97 -5.91
CA SER A 102 1.07 3.88 -6.45
C SER A 102 2.48 3.64 -5.93
N GLY A 103 2.67 2.69 -5.02
CA GLY A 103 3.98 2.37 -4.44
C GLY A 103 4.39 3.26 -3.26
N PHE A 104 3.48 4.07 -2.70
CA PHE A 104 3.81 4.92 -1.55
C PHE A 104 3.90 4.11 -0.26
N PHE A 105 5.08 4.09 0.37
CA PHE A 105 5.34 3.42 1.64
C PHE A 105 5.80 4.46 2.66
N TYR A 106 4.84 5.04 3.37
CA TYR A 106 5.10 5.94 4.49
C TYR A 106 5.15 5.15 5.80
N ARG A 107 5.95 5.64 6.74
CA ARG A 107 5.87 5.22 8.14
C ARG A 107 4.86 6.12 8.85
N LEU A 108 4.13 5.57 9.82
CA LEU A 108 3.37 6.40 10.76
C LEU A 108 4.33 7.23 11.63
N LYS A 109 3.86 8.34 12.19
CA LYS A 109 4.59 9.16 13.17
C LYS A 109 4.43 8.57 14.58
N PRO A 110 5.36 8.81 15.52
CA PRO A 110 5.18 8.44 16.92
C PRO A 110 3.84 8.92 17.52
N ASP A 111 3.42 10.15 17.19
CA ASP A 111 2.17 10.72 17.67
C ASP A 111 0.93 9.99 17.15
N ASP A 112 1.00 9.33 15.99
CA ASP A 112 -0.14 8.57 15.42
C ASP A 112 -0.51 7.36 16.30
N PHE A 113 0.42 6.87 17.12
CA PHE A 113 0.18 5.78 18.08
C PHE A 113 -0.41 6.28 19.41
N ARG A 114 -0.35 7.59 19.66
CA ARG A 114 -0.72 8.21 20.94
C ARG A 114 -1.69 9.38 20.75
N LEU A 115 -2.58 9.29 19.76
CA LEU A 115 -3.48 10.39 19.39
C LEU A 115 -4.29 10.93 20.58
N LEU A 116 -4.83 10.07 21.44
CA LEU A 116 -5.63 10.51 22.59
C LEU A 116 -4.75 11.18 23.64
N SER A 117 -3.61 10.59 23.97
CA SER A 117 -2.67 11.18 24.94
C SER A 117 -2.03 12.48 24.45
N THR A 118 -1.70 12.57 23.15
CA THR A 118 -1.02 13.72 22.54
C THR A 118 -1.95 14.90 22.29
N PHE A 119 -3.17 14.65 21.78
CA PHE A 119 -4.09 15.71 21.34
C PHE A 119 -5.32 15.88 22.25
N GLY A 120 -5.53 14.97 23.20
CA GLY A 120 -6.69 14.98 24.09
C GLY A 120 -7.97 14.49 23.41
N PRO A 121 -9.07 14.30 24.17
CA PRO A 121 -10.36 13.89 23.63
C PRO A 121 -10.94 14.94 22.68
N ILE A 122 -11.50 14.50 21.54
CA ILE A 122 -12.21 15.34 20.58
C ILE A 122 -13.67 14.92 20.59
N GLU A 123 -14.58 15.87 20.84
CA GLU A 123 -16.01 15.61 20.91
C GLU A 123 -16.52 14.97 19.61
N GLY A 124 -17.18 13.81 19.73
CA GLY A 124 -17.72 13.06 18.60
C GLY A 124 -16.71 12.24 17.79
N ALA A 125 -15.41 12.26 18.15
CA ALA A 125 -14.39 11.45 17.50
C ALA A 125 -14.11 10.15 18.27
N ASN A 126 -13.79 9.08 17.55
CA ASN A 126 -13.39 7.78 18.11
C ASN A 126 -11.86 7.66 18.22
N ILE A 127 -11.23 8.57 18.96
CA ILE A 127 -9.78 8.58 19.14
C ILE A 127 -9.35 7.73 20.34
N THR A 128 -8.28 6.95 20.17
CA THR A 128 -7.68 6.11 21.19
C THR A 128 -6.19 6.00 20.95
N ASP A 129 -5.43 5.72 22.01
CA ASP A 129 -4.04 5.30 21.87
C ASP A 129 -3.99 3.84 21.41
N TRP A 130 -2.98 3.53 20.61
CA TRP A 130 -2.70 2.17 20.18
C TRP A 130 -2.03 1.38 21.31
N PRO A 131 -2.29 0.08 21.44
CA PRO A 131 -1.65 -0.76 22.45
C PRO A 131 -0.17 -1.09 22.15
N ILE A 132 0.37 -0.55 21.06
CA ILE A 132 1.76 -0.67 20.61
C ILE A 132 2.33 0.73 20.36
N THR A 133 3.65 0.89 20.34
CA THR A 133 4.34 2.15 20.05
C THR A 133 4.88 2.18 18.62
N TYR A 134 5.43 3.33 18.22
CA TYR A 134 6.22 3.42 16.99
C TYR A 134 7.47 2.54 17.04
N GLU A 135 8.14 2.48 18.19
CA GLU A 135 9.35 1.68 18.39
C GLU A 135 9.07 0.19 18.24
N ASP A 136 7.86 -0.28 18.62
CA ASP A 136 7.44 -1.66 18.36
C ASP A 136 7.36 -1.96 16.86
N LEU A 137 6.95 -0.99 16.03
CA LEU A 137 6.80 -1.14 14.58
C LEU A 137 8.02 -0.72 13.76
N GLU A 138 8.94 0.07 14.29
CA GLU A 138 10.12 0.58 13.56
C GLU A 138 10.94 -0.55 12.90
N PRO A 139 11.25 -1.67 13.59
CA PRO A 139 11.98 -2.77 12.97
C PRO A 139 11.21 -3.40 11.80
N TYR A 140 9.88 -3.44 11.88
CA TYR A 140 9.03 -3.98 10.82
C TYR A 140 8.89 -3.03 9.64
N TYR A 141 8.85 -1.71 9.86
CA TYR A 141 8.95 -0.73 8.78
C TYR A 141 10.26 -0.91 8.00
N THR A 142 11.38 -1.00 8.71
CA THR A 142 12.70 -1.23 8.10
C THR A 142 12.76 -2.57 7.34
N LYS A 143 12.18 -3.64 7.91
CA LYS A 143 12.07 -4.95 7.22
C LYS A 143 11.26 -4.85 5.93
N VAL A 144 10.08 -4.23 6.00
CA VAL A 144 9.19 -4.07 4.84
C VAL A 144 9.88 -3.27 3.73
N GLU A 145 10.55 -2.16 4.07
CA GLU A 145 11.29 -1.36 3.08
C GLU A 145 12.31 -2.20 2.29
N SER A 146 12.96 -3.15 2.96
CA SER A 146 13.95 -4.03 2.35
C SER A 146 13.33 -5.14 1.49
N VAL A 147 12.30 -5.81 2.03
CA VAL A 147 11.62 -6.95 1.37
C VAL A 147 10.82 -6.51 0.15
N VAL A 148 10.12 -5.38 0.27
CA VAL A 148 9.29 -4.81 -0.79
C VAL A 148 10.14 -4.10 -1.84
N GLY A 149 11.28 -3.52 -1.47
CA GLY A 149 12.13 -2.81 -2.41
C GLY A 149 11.82 -1.32 -2.49
N VAL A 150 11.82 -0.65 -1.34
CA VAL A 150 11.56 0.79 -1.24
C VAL A 150 12.82 1.59 -1.59
N SER A 151 12.73 2.31 -2.70
CA SER A 151 13.75 3.23 -3.18
C SER A 151 13.48 4.64 -2.68
N GLY A 152 14.51 5.30 -2.14
CA GLY A 152 14.38 6.65 -1.63
C GLY A 152 15.71 7.19 -1.11
N ARG A 153 15.63 8.36 -0.47
CA ARG A 153 16.72 8.92 0.34
C ARG A 153 16.12 9.55 1.58
N VAL A 154 16.82 9.46 2.72
CA VAL A 154 16.48 10.24 3.91
C VAL A 154 16.82 11.70 3.66
N VAL A 155 15.84 12.57 3.92
CA VAL A 155 16.03 14.01 3.91
C VAL A 155 15.75 14.53 5.31
N GLN A 156 16.65 15.35 5.83
CA GLN A 156 16.47 15.99 7.10
C GLN A 156 15.24 16.91 7.03
N HIS A 157 14.23 16.60 7.83
CA HIS A 157 12.94 17.29 7.81
C HIS A 157 12.44 17.49 9.26
N PRO A 158 11.77 18.60 9.59
CA PRO A 158 11.29 18.86 10.96
C PRO A 158 10.36 17.76 11.51
N ASN A 159 9.63 17.09 10.62
CA ASN A 159 8.73 16.00 10.95
C ASN A 159 9.23 14.64 10.44
N LEU A 160 10.54 14.44 10.27
CA LEU A 160 11.09 13.14 9.88
C LEU A 160 10.78 12.08 10.94
N GLU A 161 10.34 10.90 10.50
CA GLU A 161 10.11 9.75 11.37
C GLU A 161 11.44 9.23 11.95
N PRO A 162 11.49 8.85 13.24
CA PRO A 162 12.68 8.20 13.80
C PRO A 162 12.99 6.91 13.03
N ARG A 163 14.26 6.65 12.72
CA ARG A 163 14.66 5.38 12.09
C ARG A 163 15.98 4.88 12.63
N SER A 164 16.09 3.55 12.71
CA SER A 164 17.32 2.87 13.11
C SER A 164 18.35 2.81 11.98
N THR A 165 17.93 3.01 10.73
CA THR A 165 18.80 3.06 9.54
C THR A 165 19.17 4.49 9.17
N SER A 166 20.36 4.67 8.60
CA SER A 166 20.80 5.99 8.09
C SER A 166 20.13 6.38 6.78
N ASP A 167 19.71 5.40 5.96
CA ASP A 167 19.04 5.65 4.68
C ASP A 167 18.09 4.50 4.28
N PHE A 168 17.38 4.67 3.15
CA PHE A 168 16.57 3.63 2.50
C PHE A 168 17.45 2.53 1.87
N PRO A 169 16.94 1.29 1.75
CA PRO A 169 17.72 0.15 1.28
C PRO A 169 18.07 0.18 -0.23
N TYR A 170 17.38 1.01 -1.01
CA TYR A 170 17.60 1.16 -2.44
C TYR A 170 17.69 2.65 -2.82
N PRO A 171 18.54 3.01 -3.80
CA PRO A 171 18.72 4.42 -4.18
C PRO A 171 17.45 4.97 -4.84
N PRO A 172 17.21 6.29 -4.78
CA PRO A 172 15.98 6.89 -5.28
C PRO A 172 15.79 6.67 -6.80
N THR A 173 14.53 6.62 -7.24
CA THR A 173 14.19 6.65 -8.67
C THR A 173 14.47 8.04 -9.26
N LEU A 174 14.64 8.14 -10.57
CA LEU A 174 14.69 9.45 -11.23
C LEU A 174 13.39 10.23 -10.97
N GLU A 175 13.55 11.50 -10.70
CA GLU A 175 12.46 12.45 -10.48
C GLU A 175 12.08 13.11 -11.81
N HIS A 176 10.79 13.43 -11.95
CA HIS A 176 10.34 14.21 -13.09
C HIS A 176 10.88 15.65 -12.97
N PRO A 177 11.37 16.29 -14.04
CA PRO A 177 11.94 17.65 -13.96
C PRO A 177 11.03 18.67 -13.29
N TYR A 178 9.71 18.54 -13.48
CA TYR A 178 8.72 19.41 -12.83
C TYR A 178 8.68 19.30 -11.30
N SER A 179 9.11 18.19 -10.70
CA SER A 179 9.18 18.06 -9.23
C SER A 179 10.07 19.14 -8.63
N GLY A 180 11.20 19.46 -9.27
CA GLY A 180 12.10 20.51 -8.81
C GLY A 180 11.46 21.90 -8.80
N TRP A 181 10.51 22.18 -9.69
CA TRP A 181 9.78 23.45 -9.69
C TRP A 181 8.85 23.59 -8.49
N PHE A 182 8.24 22.48 -8.05
CA PHE A 182 7.46 22.45 -6.81
C PHE A 182 8.36 22.63 -5.59
N ASP A 183 9.50 21.94 -5.55
CA ASP A 183 10.46 22.06 -4.45
C ASP A 183 10.95 23.52 -4.31
N ASP A 184 11.36 24.14 -5.42
CA ASP A 184 11.79 25.55 -5.45
C ASP A 184 10.69 26.50 -4.97
N SER A 185 9.44 26.25 -5.38
CA SER A 185 8.30 27.08 -5.00
C SER A 185 7.96 26.93 -3.52
N CYS A 186 7.95 25.70 -3.01
CA CYS A 186 7.76 25.42 -1.59
C CYS A 186 8.84 26.10 -0.74
N ASN A 187 10.11 25.99 -1.13
CA ASN A 187 11.22 26.62 -0.43
C ASN A 187 11.09 28.16 -0.41
N LYS A 188 10.68 28.79 -1.51
CA LYS A 188 10.43 30.25 -1.56
C LYS A 188 9.30 30.70 -0.63
N LEU A 189 8.32 29.84 -0.39
CA LEU A 189 7.20 30.07 0.52
C LEU A 189 7.52 29.72 1.98
N GLY A 190 8.74 29.23 2.26
CA GLY A 190 9.13 28.76 3.60
C GLY A 190 8.46 27.44 4.00
N LEU A 191 8.00 26.65 3.03
CA LEU A 191 7.48 25.30 3.23
C LEU A 191 8.61 24.25 3.13
N HIS A 192 8.34 23.04 3.61
CA HIS A 192 9.30 21.94 3.65
C HIS A 192 8.88 20.80 2.70
N PRO A 193 9.31 20.82 1.42
CA PRO A 193 9.04 19.72 0.51
C PRO A 193 9.85 18.47 0.91
N LEU A 194 9.29 17.29 0.64
CA LEU A 194 9.92 16.01 0.96
C LEU A 194 9.86 15.07 -0.26
N PRO A 195 11.00 14.52 -0.73
CA PRO A 195 10.97 13.48 -1.75
C PRO A 195 10.35 12.22 -1.16
N THR A 196 9.37 11.67 -1.88
CA THR A 196 8.62 10.52 -1.39
C THR A 196 9.30 9.21 -1.76
N PRO A 197 9.64 8.34 -0.77
CA PRO A 197 10.15 7.01 -1.06
C PRO A 197 9.04 6.15 -1.70
N ARG A 198 9.43 5.27 -2.63
CA ARG A 198 8.48 4.39 -3.32
C ARG A 198 8.98 2.96 -3.38
N ALA A 199 8.07 2.00 -3.21
CA ALA A 199 8.25 0.59 -3.52
C ALA A 199 8.37 0.35 -5.03
N ILE A 200 9.42 0.92 -5.62
CA ILE A 200 9.76 0.87 -7.03
C ILE A 200 11.28 0.78 -7.11
N LEU A 201 11.82 -0.27 -7.72
CA LEU A 201 13.26 -0.42 -7.87
C LEU A 201 13.86 0.57 -8.88
N SER A 202 14.91 1.27 -8.46
CA SER A 202 15.73 2.11 -9.34
C SER A 202 16.73 1.31 -10.19
N SER A 203 17.10 0.10 -9.76
CA SER A 203 17.99 -0.83 -10.47
C SER A 203 17.51 -2.28 -10.33
N MET A 204 17.94 -3.16 -11.25
CA MET A 204 17.53 -4.57 -11.24
C MET A 204 17.99 -5.26 -9.94
N LYS A 205 17.04 -5.85 -9.20
CA LYS A 205 17.29 -6.53 -7.93
C LYS A 205 16.12 -7.43 -7.56
N MET A 206 16.33 -8.44 -6.69
CA MET A 206 15.27 -9.36 -6.24
C MET A 206 14.54 -10.09 -7.38
N MET A 207 15.25 -10.41 -8.47
CA MET A 207 14.67 -10.98 -9.70
C MET A 207 13.62 -10.09 -10.40
N ARG A 208 13.52 -8.81 -10.02
CA ARG A 208 12.65 -7.81 -10.65
C ARG A 208 13.48 -6.83 -11.47
N GLN A 209 12.91 -6.32 -12.56
CA GLN A 209 13.55 -5.29 -13.38
C GLN A 209 13.55 -3.93 -12.65
N SER A 210 14.31 -2.97 -13.16
CA SER A 210 14.22 -1.58 -12.73
C SER A 210 12.97 -0.89 -13.31
N CYS A 211 12.64 0.27 -12.73
CA CYS A 211 11.57 1.12 -13.24
C CYS A 211 11.80 1.48 -14.71
N GLY A 212 10.83 1.14 -15.56
CA GLY A 212 10.82 1.54 -16.97
C GLY A 212 10.28 2.96 -17.23
N TYR A 213 10.01 3.73 -16.18
CA TYR A 213 9.47 5.11 -16.23
C TYR A 213 8.26 5.26 -17.16
N SER A 214 7.36 4.29 -17.15
CA SER A 214 6.22 4.25 -18.07
C SER A 214 5.16 5.33 -17.80
N GLY A 215 5.05 5.81 -16.56
CA GLY A 215 3.95 6.66 -16.09
C GLY A 215 2.73 5.88 -15.56
N TRP A 216 2.73 4.55 -15.66
CA TRP A 216 1.59 3.68 -15.30
C TRP A 216 1.83 2.98 -13.96
N CYS A 217 1.77 3.75 -12.86
CA CYS A 217 2.00 3.22 -11.50
C CYS A 217 0.69 3.03 -10.75
N GLY A 218 0.08 4.13 -10.30
CA GLY A 218 -1.21 4.07 -9.61
C GLY A 218 -2.31 3.66 -10.57
N SER A 219 -3.18 2.76 -10.13
CA SER A 219 -4.27 2.16 -10.91
C SER A 219 -3.89 1.01 -11.85
N TYR A 220 -2.59 0.76 -12.08
CA TYR A 220 -2.14 -0.19 -13.10
C TYR A 220 -1.13 -1.18 -12.55
N GLY A 221 -1.16 -2.41 -13.07
CA GLY A 221 -0.10 -3.39 -12.83
C GLY A 221 1.21 -2.95 -13.48
N CYS A 222 2.33 -3.36 -12.89
CA CYS A 222 3.65 -2.98 -13.39
C CYS A 222 4.21 -4.06 -14.33
N ALA A 223 4.24 -3.76 -15.63
CA ALA A 223 4.73 -4.68 -16.66
C ALA A 223 6.22 -5.07 -16.55
N THR A 224 7.00 -4.40 -15.70
CA THR A 224 8.41 -4.74 -15.47
C THR A 224 8.64 -5.42 -14.12
N GLY A 225 7.59 -5.57 -13.30
CA GLY A 225 7.70 -6.06 -11.92
C GLY A 225 8.49 -5.13 -11.00
N ALA A 226 8.88 -3.93 -11.45
CA ALA A 226 9.70 -3.02 -10.67
C ALA A 226 8.98 -2.45 -9.43
N LYS A 227 7.65 -2.34 -9.52
CA LYS A 227 6.75 -1.91 -8.45
C LYS A 227 6.21 -3.13 -7.72
N GLY A 228 6.18 -3.06 -6.40
CA GLY A 228 5.53 -4.05 -5.56
C GLY A 228 5.98 -3.85 -4.14
#